data_AF-A0A969NTT1-F1
#
_entry.id   AF-A0A969NTT1-F1
#
_cell.length_a   1.000
_cell.length_b   1.000
_cell.length_c   1.000
_cell.angle_alpha   90.00
_cell.angle_beta   90.00
_cell.angle_gamma   90.00
#
_symmetry.space_group_name_H-M   'P 1'
#
loop_
_entity.id
_entity.type
_entity.pdbx_description
1 polymer ?
#
loop_
_entity_poly.entity_id
_entity_poly.type
_entity_poly.pdbx_seq_one_letter_code
_entity_poly.pdbx_strand_id
1 'polypeptide(L)'
;MNHLQATIGNLIFTRTPTALMILARSGNNTAIFASVHAATAIGGTIGGILLSIWGGFQRRIHGLLLGTILTFTSAIAFGLSNSTPLWLITTFFAALFWPIIGSSEQSIWLAKIPSQIQGRVFAARFLMTQMPVLIALGVTGILADRVFEPAMMLGGSLAPLLGGLFGTGLGSGMAVQYTLFAIFGVILGLSGYAVHQLRDIETILPDADLEVISK
;
A
#
# COMPACT_ATOMS: atom_id res chain seq x y z
N MET A 1 3.17 -1.38 15.49
CA MET A 1 2.37 -0.52 14.58
C MET A 1 2.91 -0.52 13.15
N ASN A 2 4.24 -0.50 12.93
CA ASN A 2 4.85 -0.55 11.59
C ASN A 2 4.50 -1.84 10.80
N HIS A 3 4.32 -2.96 11.50
CA HIS A 3 3.85 -4.21 10.89
C HIS A 3 2.44 -4.07 10.30
N LEU A 4 1.56 -3.26 10.90
CA LEU A 4 0.19 -3.07 10.40
C LEU A 4 0.20 -2.26 9.09
N GLN A 5 1.07 -1.26 8.95
CA GLN A 5 1.21 -0.48 7.72
C GLN A 5 1.84 -1.30 6.58
N ALA A 6 2.87 -2.11 6.87
CA ALA A 6 3.46 -3.02 5.88
C ALA A 6 2.45 -4.12 5.46
N THR A 7 1.70 -4.66 6.42
CA THR A 7 0.63 -5.62 6.18
C THR A 7 -0.53 -4.99 5.40
N ILE A 8 -1.00 -3.80 5.76
CA ILE A 8 -2.11 -3.09 5.09
C ILE A 8 -1.69 -2.61 3.69
N GLY A 9 -0.44 -2.17 3.53
CA GLY A 9 0.19 -1.90 2.23
C GLY A 9 0.20 -3.14 1.34
N ASN A 10 0.63 -4.29 1.84
CA ASN A 10 0.57 -5.55 1.09
C ASN A 10 -0.86 -6.08 0.88
N LEU A 11 -1.82 -5.75 1.76
CA LEU A 11 -3.24 -6.13 1.65
C LEU A 11 -3.99 -5.35 0.58
N ILE A 12 -3.62 -4.09 0.39
CA ILE A 12 -4.27 -3.21 -0.59
C ILE A 12 -3.55 -3.37 -1.92
N PHE A 13 -2.23 -3.56 -1.89
CA PHE A 13 -1.44 -3.86 -3.09
C PHE A 13 -1.43 -5.34 -3.46
N THR A 14 -2.16 -6.21 -2.74
CA THR A 14 -2.29 -7.60 -3.17
C THR A 14 -2.95 -7.58 -4.52
N ARG A 15 -2.25 -8.12 -5.50
CA ARG A 15 -2.55 -8.04 -6.94
C ARG A 15 -3.91 -8.63 -7.33
N THR A 16 -4.69 -9.13 -6.38
CA THR A 16 -5.91 -9.90 -6.61
C THR A 16 -7.18 -9.05 -6.73
N PRO A 17 -7.54 -8.10 -5.83
CA PRO A 17 -8.79 -7.35 -5.98
C PRO A 17 -8.70 -6.34 -7.13
N THR A 18 -7.54 -5.72 -7.35
CA THR A 18 -7.33 -4.76 -8.44
C THR A 18 -7.36 -5.44 -9.80
N ALA A 19 -6.76 -6.62 -9.92
CA ALA A 19 -6.82 -7.42 -11.15
C ALA A 19 -8.25 -7.85 -11.48
N LEU A 20 -8.96 -8.40 -10.50
CA LEU A 20 -10.34 -8.83 -10.68
C LEU A 20 -11.27 -7.65 -10.96
N MET A 21 -11.05 -6.51 -10.29
CA MET A 21 -11.81 -5.28 -10.54
C MET A 21 -11.59 -4.74 -11.96
N ILE A 22 -10.34 -4.62 -12.42
CA ILE A 22 -10.05 -4.14 -13.78
C ILE A 22 -10.66 -5.09 -14.80
N LEU A 23 -10.48 -6.40 -14.64
CA LEU A 23 -11.06 -7.39 -15.55
C LEU A 23 -12.58 -7.35 -15.54
N ALA A 24 -13.23 -7.30 -14.37
CA ALA A 24 -14.69 -7.20 -14.25
C ALA A 24 -15.24 -5.93 -14.92
N ARG A 25 -14.60 -4.78 -14.70
CA ARG A 25 -15.04 -3.48 -15.24
C ARG A 25 -14.70 -3.27 -16.71
N SER A 26 -13.70 -3.98 -17.23
CA SER A 26 -13.28 -3.88 -18.64
C SER A 26 -13.88 -4.95 -19.56
N GLY A 27 -14.78 -5.80 -19.05
CA GLY A 27 -15.34 -6.91 -19.83
C GLY A 27 -14.34 -8.03 -20.11
N ASN A 28 -13.48 -8.33 -19.12
CA ASN A 28 -12.39 -9.30 -19.16
C ASN A 28 -11.31 -8.99 -20.21
N ASN A 29 -11.05 -7.70 -20.45
CA ASN A 29 -10.03 -7.26 -21.40
C ASN A 29 -8.62 -7.36 -20.78
N THR A 30 -7.92 -8.42 -21.16
CA THR A 30 -6.55 -8.70 -20.69
C THR A 30 -5.52 -7.67 -21.15
N ALA A 31 -5.76 -6.96 -22.25
CA ALA A 31 -4.85 -5.92 -22.73
C ALA A 31 -4.90 -4.67 -21.84
N ILE A 32 -6.10 -4.28 -21.38
CA ILE A 32 -6.25 -3.18 -20.40
C ILE A 32 -5.55 -3.56 -19.09
N PHE A 33 -5.81 -4.76 -18.60
CA PHE A 33 -5.14 -5.29 -17.41
C PHE A 33 -3.60 -5.26 -17.54
N ALA A 34 -3.06 -5.77 -18.65
CA ALA A 34 -1.62 -5.77 -18.92
C ALA A 34 -1.05 -4.34 -18.98
N SER A 35 -1.76 -3.40 -19.61
CA SER A 35 -1.32 -2.00 -19.70
C SER A 35 -1.22 -1.33 -18.32
N VAL A 36 -2.18 -1.59 -17.42
CA VAL A 36 -2.16 -1.07 -16.04
C VAL A 36 -0.99 -1.65 -15.26
N HIS A 37 -0.71 -2.94 -15.42
CA HIS A 37 0.46 -3.56 -14.81
C HIS A 37 1.79 -3.04 -15.37
N ALA A 38 1.85 -2.78 -16.68
CA ALA A 38 3.02 -2.15 -17.30
C ALA A 38 3.25 -0.74 -16.74
N ALA A 39 2.21 0.08 -16.64
CA ALA A 39 2.30 1.42 -16.03
C ALA A 39 2.77 1.36 -14.56
N THR A 40 2.28 0.38 -13.80
CA THR A 40 2.74 0.13 -12.42
C THR A 40 4.23 -0.22 -12.38
N ALA A 41 4.69 -1.10 -13.28
CA ALA A 41 6.11 -1.49 -13.35
C ALA A 41 7.00 -0.30 -13.71
N ILE A 42 6.61 0.49 -14.72
CA ILE A 42 7.33 1.71 -15.12
C ILE A 42 7.40 2.70 -13.96
N GLY A 43 6.28 2.96 -13.28
CA GLY A 43 6.22 3.85 -12.12
C GLY A 43 7.17 3.41 -11.01
N GLY A 44 7.14 2.12 -10.66
CA GLY A 44 8.03 1.55 -9.64
C GLY A 44 9.51 1.64 -10.02
N THR A 45 9.85 1.36 -11.28
CA THR A 45 11.23 1.48 -11.78
C THR A 45 11.72 2.92 -11.74
N ILE A 46 10.92 3.87 -12.25
CA ILE A 46 11.26 5.30 -12.20
C ILE A 46 11.40 5.76 -10.74
N GLY A 47 10.48 5.36 -9.87
CA GLY A 47 10.53 5.70 -8.44
C GLY A 47 11.79 5.19 -7.76
N GLY A 48 12.21 3.96 -8.08
CA GLY A 48 13.45 3.37 -7.56
C GLY A 48 14.72 4.04 -8.09
N ILE A 49 14.72 4.44 -9.37
CA ILE A 49 15.84 5.20 -9.96
C ILE A 49 15.94 6.58 -9.32
N LEU A 50 14.83 7.32 -9.22
CA LEU A 50 14.79 8.64 -8.58
C LEU A 50 15.28 8.58 -7.15
N LEU A 51 14.85 7.56 -6.40
CA LEU A 51 15.28 7.34 -5.03
C LEU A 51 16.78 7.02 -4.94
N SER A 52 17.32 6.23 -5.88
CA SER A 52 18.75 5.93 -5.95
C SER A 52 19.60 7.17 -6.24
N ILE A 53 19.11 8.09 -7.08
CA ILE A 53 19.80 9.34 -7.41
C ILE A 53 19.76 10.32 -6.23
N TRP A 54 18.60 10.46 -5.58
CA TRP A 54 18.42 11.41 -4.50
C TRP A 54 18.98 10.90 -3.15
N GLY A 55 19.02 9.59 -2.93
CA GLY A 55 19.50 8.98 -1.68
C GLY A 55 18.49 8.98 -0.53
N GLY A 56 17.30 9.56 -0.73
CA GLY A 56 16.18 9.52 0.22
C GLY A 56 16.17 10.68 1.24
N PHE A 57 15.35 10.53 2.27
CA PHE A 57 15.13 11.57 3.29
C PHE A 57 16.15 11.47 4.43
N GLN A 58 16.65 12.63 4.90
CA GLN A 58 17.54 12.74 6.07
C GLN A 58 16.91 12.14 7.34
N ARG A 59 15.62 12.41 7.57
CA ARG A 59 14.79 11.72 8.57
C ARG A 59 13.94 10.67 7.87
N ARG A 60 14.36 9.41 7.95
CA ARG A 60 13.78 8.29 7.18
C ARG A 60 12.29 8.10 7.51
N ILE A 61 11.88 8.39 8.74
CA ILE A 61 10.47 8.33 9.16
C ILE A 61 9.57 9.26 8.34
N HIS A 62 10.06 10.42 7.90
CA HIS A 62 9.26 11.34 7.08
C HIS A 62 9.09 10.77 5.67
N GLY A 63 10.11 10.12 5.13
CA GLY A 63 10.01 9.39 3.86
C GLY A 63 9.00 8.26 3.94
N LEU A 64 9.02 7.49 5.03
CA LEU A 64 8.06 6.41 5.29
C LEU A 64 6.62 6.93 5.33
N LEU A 65 6.35 7.95 6.15
CA LEU A 65 4.99 8.46 6.36
C LEU A 65 4.46 9.23 5.15
N LEU A 66 5.25 10.11 4.54
CA LEU A 66 4.85 10.82 3.31
C LEU A 66 4.66 9.86 2.15
N GLY A 67 5.57 8.91 1.95
CA GLY A 67 5.46 7.89 0.91
C GLY A 67 4.18 7.07 1.08
N THR A 68 3.85 6.70 2.31
CA THR A 68 2.61 5.98 2.66
C THR A 68 1.37 6.80 2.30
N ILE A 69 1.30 8.06 2.73
CA ILE A 69 0.18 8.95 2.44
C ILE A 69 0.00 9.13 0.93
N LEU A 70 1.08 9.44 0.19
CA LEU A 70 1.02 9.68 -1.25
C LEU A 70 0.62 8.43 -2.04
N THR A 71 1.15 7.28 -1.66
CA THR A 71 0.80 5.98 -2.26
C THR A 71 -0.67 5.66 -2.06
N PHE A 72 -1.16 5.74 -0.82
CA PHE A 72 -2.56 5.42 -0.52
C PHE A 72 -3.53 6.46 -1.05
N THR A 73 -3.15 7.73 -1.14
CA THR A 73 -3.96 8.75 -1.81
C THR A 73 -4.11 8.44 -3.29
N SER A 74 -3.03 7.99 -3.95
CA SER A 74 -3.07 7.53 -5.34
C SER A 74 -3.94 6.27 -5.50
N ALA A 75 -3.91 5.37 -4.52
CA ALA A 75 -4.81 4.22 -4.46
C ALA A 75 -6.29 4.62 -4.30
N ILE A 76 -6.62 5.61 -3.47
CA ILE A 76 -8.00 6.13 -3.37
C ILE A 76 -8.48 6.61 -4.75
N ALA A 77 -7.64 7.38 -5.45
CA ALA A 77 -7.94 7.84 -6.80
C ALA A 77 -8.12 6.67 -7.79
N PHE A 78 -7.31 5.62 -7.69
CA PHE A 78 -7.46 4.42 -8.51
C PHE A 78 -8.80 3.72 -8.29
N GLY A 79 -9.24 3.52 -7.04
CA GLY A 79 -10.52 2.87 -6.75
C GLY A 79 -11.73 3.71 -7.17
N LEU A 80 -11.61 5.04 -7.18
CA LEU A 80 -12.64 5.94 -7.72
C LEU A 80 -12.64 6.04 -9.25
N SER A 81 -11.60 5.52 -9.91
CA SER A 81 -11.43 5.66 -11.35
C SER A 81 -12.30 4.65 -12.11
N ASN A 82 -12.98 5.16 -13.14
CA ASN A 82 -13.87 4.37 -14.00
C ASN A 82 -13.39 4.30 -15.46
N SER A 83 -12.18 4.81 -15.75
CA SER A 83 -11.62 4.85 -17.09
C SER A 83 -10.19 4.34 -17.12
N THR A 84 -9.82 3.69 -18.22
CA THR A 84 -8.48 3.13 -18.43
C THR A 84 -7.35 4.15 -18.26
N PRO A 85 -7.44 5.39 -18.81
CA PRO A 85 -6.37 6.38 -18.63
C PRO A 85 -6.17 6.77 -17.16
N LEU A 86 -7.25 6.88 -16.39
CA LEU A 86 -7.16 7.20 -14.97
C LEU A 86 -6.53 6.05 -14.18
N TRP A 87 -6.86 4.78 -14.51
CA TRP A 87 -6.18 3.63 -13.91
C TRP A 87 -4.67 3.65 -14.19
N LEU A 88 -4.25 3.93 -15.42
CA LEU A 88 -2.83 4.01 -15.77
C LEU A 88 -2.09 5.08 -14.96
N ILE A 89 -2.67 6.28 -14.86
CA ILE A 89 -2.05 7.42 -14.16
C ILE A 89 -1.96 7.13 -12.66
N THR A 90 -3.06 6.68 -12.06
CA THR A 90 -3.14 6.48 -10.61
C THR A 90 -2.27 5.32 -10.13
N THR A 91 -2.19 4.20 -10.87
CA THR A 91 -1.26 3.11 -10.51
C THR A 91 0.19 3.48 -10.74
N PHE A 92 0.50 4.26 -11.77
CA PHE A 92 1.84 4.79 -11.99
C PHE A 92 2.32 5.61 -10.79
N PHE A 93 1.51 6.56 -10.31
CA PHE A 93 1.87 7.38 -9.14
C PHE A 93 1.93 6.56 -7.85
N ALA A 94 0.98 5.64 -7.64
CA ALA A 94 1.04 4.73 -6.49
C ALA A 94 2.35 3.93 -6.47
N ALA A 95 2.78 3.42 -7.63
CA ALA A 95 4.03 2.68 -7.77
C ALA A 95 5.28 3.57 -7.67
N LEU A 96 5.20 4.82 -8.14
CA LEU A 96 6.29 5.79 -8.07
C LEU A 96 6.73 6.08 -6.64
N PHE A 97 5.78 6.19 -5.70
CA PHE A 97 6.05 6.52 -4.30
C PHE A 97 6.39 5.29 -3.44
N TRP A 98 6.04 4.09 -3.90
CA TRP A 98 6.25 2.86 -3.14
C TRP A 98 7.72 2.60 -2.72
N PRO A 99 8.74 2.80 -3.59
CA PRO A 99 10.14 2.60 -3.21
C PRO A 99 10.60 3.44 -2.02
N ILE A 100 10.04 4.65 -1.85
CA ILE A 100 10.38 5.57 -0.76
C ILE A 100 10.01 4.92 0.59
N ILE A 101 8.86 4.25 0.66
CA ILE A 101 8.38 3.55 1.86
C ILE A 101 9.35 2.42 2.19
N GLY A 102 9.58 1.51 1.24
CA GLY A 102 10.39 0.31 1.45
C GLY A 102 11.85 0.64 1.82
N SER A 103 12.44 1.63 1.14
CA SER A 103 13.80 2.10 1.44
C SER A 103 13.91 2.73 2.82
N SER A 104 12.97 3.61 3.18
CA SER A 104 12.97 4.26 4.48
C SER A 104 12.81 3.25 5.62
N GLU A 105 11.85 2.33 5.47
CA GLU A 105 11.62 1.26 6.45
C GLU A 105 12.86 0.39 6.63
N GLN A 106 13.43 -0.09 5.52
CA GLN A 106 14.59 -0.98 5.55
C GLN A 106 15.81 -0.28 6.16
N SER A 107 16.01 1.00 5.81
CA SER A 107 17.12 1.78 6.34
C SER A 107 16.99 2.02 7.84
N ILE A 108 15.80 2.31 8.36
CA ILE A 108 15.57 2.44 9.81
C ILE A 108 15.93 1.12 10.52
N TRP A 109 15.46 -0.01 10.01
CA TRP A 109 15.76 -1.32 10.60
C TRP A 109 17.26 -1.65 10.58
N LEU A 110 17.95 -1.37 9.47
CA LEU A 110 19.39 -1.59 9.36
C LEU A 110 20.19 -0.74 10.35
N ALA A 111 19.78 0.51 10.60
CA ALA A 111 20.46 1.39 11.56
C ALA A 111 20.20 1.00 13.03
N LYS A 112 19.02 0.47 13.33
CA LYS A 112 18.62 0.16 14.72
C LYS A 112 18.96 -1.27 15.18
N ILE A 113 19.23 -2.20 14.26
CA ILE A 113 19.54 -3.59 14.63
C ILE A 113 21.04 -3.86 14.48
N PRO A 114 21.72 -4.39 15.52
CA PRO A 114 23.12 -4.82 15.41
C PRO A 114 23.33 -5.87 14.32
N SER A 115 24.39 -5.71 13.54
CA SER A 115 24.72 -6.55 12.37
C SER A 115 24.75 -8.05 12.67
N GLN A 116 25.12 -8.46 13.89
CA GLN A 116 25.24 -9.86 14.32
C GLN A 116 23.89 -10.57 14.44
N ILE A 117 22.81 -9.84 14.70
CA ILE A 117 21.46 -10.40 14.88
C ILE A 117 20.48 -10.01 13.78
N GLN A 118 20.89 -9.16 12.82
CA GLN A 118 20.04 -8.68 11.72
C GLN A 118 19.36 -9.83 10.99
N GLY A 119 20.08 -10.88 10.58
CA GLY A 119 19.49 -12.02 9.86
C GLY A 119 18.32 -12.69 10.60
N ARG A 120 18.43 -12.85 11.93
CA ARG A 120 17.37 -13.43 12.77
C ARG A 120 16.18 -12.50 12.91
N VAL A 121 16.44 -11.20 13.12
CA VAL A 121 15.38 -10.19 13.25
C VAL A 121 14.62 -10.02 11.93
N PHE A 122 15.30 -9.97 10.79
CA PHE A 122 14.66 -9.90 9.48
C PHE A 122 13.84 -11.16 9.16
N ALA A 123 14.32 -12.36 9.54
CA ALA A 123 13.54 -13.60 9.37
C ALA A 123 12.26 -13.60 10.21
N ALA A 124 12.34 -13.22 11.49
CA ALA A 124 11.19 -13.10 12.37
C ALA A 124 10.20 -12.05 11.85
N ARG A 125 10.70 -10.88 11.44
CA ARG A 125 9.91 -9.81 10.83
C ARG A 125 9.21 -10.28 9.56
N PHE A 126 9.92 -10.99 8.68
CA PHE A 126 9.35 -11.54 7.45
C PHE A 126 8.14 -12.44 7.76
N LEU A 127 8.29 -13.40 8.69
CA LEU A 127 7.18 -14.27 9.10
C LEU A 127 6.00 -13.47 9.68
N MET A 128 6.28 -12.49 10.56
CA MET A 128 5.27 -11.62 11.14
C MET A 128 4.51 -10.81 10.06
N THR A 129 5.18 -10.43 8.98
CA THR A 129 4.52 -9.70 7.87
C THR A 129 3.74 -10.61 6.93
N GLN A 130 4.14 -11.87 6.76
CA GLN A 130 3.52 -12.79 5.80
C GLN A 130 2.27 -13.48 6.35
N MET A 131 2.20 -13.77 7.65
CA MET A 131 1.02 -14.44 8.24
C MET A 131 -0.27 -13.63 8.02
N PRO A 132 -0.32 -12.31 8.29
CA PRO A 132 -1.52 -11.52 8.04
C PRO A 132 -1.91 -11.43 6.58
N VAL A 133 -0.93 -11.45 5.66
CA VAL A 133 -1.19 -11.40 4.20
C VAL A 133 -1.96 -12.63 3.75
N LEU A 134 -1.59 -13.82 4.25
CA LEU A 134 -2.30 -15.07 3.92
C LEU A 134 -3.75 -15.04 4.37
N ILE A 135 -4.00 -14.58 5.61
CA ILE A 135 -5.35 -14.46 6.16
C ILE A 135 -6.15 -13.46 5.33
N ALA A 136 -5.56 -12.32 5.04
CA ALA A 136 -6.25 -11.28 4.33
C ALA A 136 -6.57 -11.64 2.88
N LEU A 137 -5.71 -12.38 2.20
CA LEU A 137 -6.01 -12.89 0.85
C LEU A 137 -7.32 -13.69 0.83
N GLY A 138 -7.55 -14.54 1.85
CA GLY A 138 -8.80 -15.29 1.98
C GLY A 138 -10.00 -14.39 2.33
N VAL A 139 -9.85 -13.52 3.33
CA VAL A 139 -10.94 -12.65 3.81
C VAL A 139 -11.37 -11.63 2.76
N THR A 140 -10.41 -11.04 2.03
CA THR A 140 -10.64 -9.99 1.04
C THR A 140 -11.49 -10.46 -0.12
N GLY A 141 -11.28 -11.70 -0.59
CA GLY A 141 -12.11 -12.30 -1.64
C GLY A 141 -13.54 -12.57 -1.17
N ILE A 142 -13.70 -13.18 0.01
CA ILE A 142 -15.02 -13.44 0.59
C ILE A 142 -15.80 -12.14 0.81
N LEU A 143 -15.11 -11.11 1.30
CA LEU A 143 -15.70 -9.81 1.59
C LEU A 143 -16.10 -9.08 0.29
N ALA A 144 -15.29 -9.19 -0.77
CA ALA A 144 -15.62 -8.65 -2.07
C ALA A 144 -16.87 -9.32 -2.65
N ASP A 145 -16.85 -10.65 -2.76
CA ASP A 145 -17.89 -11.40 -3.47
C ASP A 145 -19.22 -11.48 -2.70
N ARG A 146 -19.17 -11.52 -1.36
CA ARG A 146 -20.38 -11.74 -0.53
C ARG A 146 -20.94 -10.50 0.12
N VAL A 147 -20.14 -9.44 0.30
CA VAL A 147 -20.57 -8.24 1.04
C VAL A 147 -20.61 -7.03 0.13
N PHE A 148 -19.47 -6.64 -0.45
CA PHE A 148 -19.39 -5.39 -1.19
C PHE A 148 -20.02 -5.46 -2.57
N GLU A 149 -19.80 -6.54 -3.32
CA GLU A 149 -20.35 -6.68 -4.68
C GLU A 149 -21.88 -6.73 -4.67
N PRO A 150 -22.56 -7.57 -3.86
CA PRO A 150 -24.03 -7.59 -3.80
C PRO A 150 -24.62 -6.28 -3.29
N ALA A 151 -23.93 -5.60 -2.36
CA ALA A 151 -24.40 -4.32 -1.81
C ALA A 151 -24.31 -3.16 -2.80
N MET A 152 -23.45 -3.25 -3.83
CA MET A 152 -23.28 -2.24 -4.87
C MET A 152 -24.07 -2.53 -6.15
N MET A 153 -24.59 -3.73 -6.33
CA MET A 153 -25.50 -4.05 -7.45
C MET A 153 -26.80 -3.24 -7.38
N LEU A 154 -27.52 -3.18 -8.50
CA LEU A 154 -28.85 -2.56 -8.59
C LEU A 154 -29.80 -3.12 -7.50
N GLY A 155 -30.29 -2.24 -6.63
CA GLY A 155 -31.15 -2.60 -5.49
C GLY A 155 -30.40 -2.94 -4.19
N GLY A 156 -29.08 -2.94 -4.20
CA GLY A 156 -28.24 -3.12 -3.00
C GLY A 156 -28.27 -1.92 -2.05
N SER A 157 -27.89 -2.13 -0.79
CA SER A 157 -27.96 -1.10 0.26
C SER A 157 -26.93 0.02 0.11
N LEU A 158 -25.77 -0.24 -0.52
CA LEU A 158 -24.73 0.76 -0.76
C LEU A 158 -24.90 1.48 -2.10
N ALA A 159 -25.65 0.90 -3.05
CA ALA A 159 -25.88 1.47 -4.36
C ALA A 159 -26.47 2.90 -4.34
N PRO A 160 -27.45 3.25 -3.48
CA PRO A 160 -27.97 4.63 -3.40
C PRO A 160 -26.95 5.65 -2.89
N LEU A 161 -26.01 5.23 -2.03
CA LEU A 161 -25.04 6.12 -1.39
C LEU A 161 -23.77 6.27 -2.23
N LEU A 162 -23.27 5.17 -2.79
CA LEU A 162 -21.96 5.09 -3.44
C LEU A 162 -22.05 4.85 -4.94
N GLY A 163 -23.23 4.50 -5.48
CA GLY A 163 -23.42 4.20 -6.89
C GLY A 163 -23.10 5.38 -7.82
N GLY A 164 -23.28 6.62 -7.36
CA GLY A 164 -22.88 7.81 -8.14
C GLY A 164 -21.36 7.98 -8.30
N LEU A 165 -20.56 7.46 -7.36
CA LEU A 165 -19.09 7.58 -7.38
C LEU A 165 -18.43 6.35 -8.03
N PHE A 166 -18.88 5.15 -7.65
CA PHE A 166 -18.24 3.89 -8.05
C PHE A 166 -18.98 3.15 -9.18
N GLY A 167 -20.22 3.58 -9.49
CA GLY A 167 -21.14 2.84 -10.35
C GLY A 167 -21.83 1.68 -9.60
N THR A 168 -22.77 1.01 -10.29
CA THR A 168 -23.54 -0.13 -9.74
C THR A 168 -23.38 -1.40 -10.59
N GLY A 169 -22.29 -1.48 -11.35
CA GLY A 169 -21.95 -2.60 -12.23
C GLY A 169 -20.93 -3.56 -11.61
N LEU A 170 -20.56 -4.59 -12.36
CA LEU A 170 -19.57 -5.57 -11.94
C LEU A 170 -18.22 -4.90 -11.57
N GLY A 171 -17.66 -5.29 -10.44
CA GLY A 171 -16.44 -4.73 -9.87
C GLY A 171 -16.63 -3.42 -9.10
N SER A 172 -17.87 -2.93 -8.91
CA SER A 172 -18.12 -1.71 -8.11
C SER A 172 -17.98 -1.96 -6.62
N GLY A 173 -18.33 -3.16 -6.13
CA GLY A 173 -18.06 -3.55 -4.74
C GLY A 173 -16.58 -3.67 -4.45
N MET A 174 -15.83 -4.31 -5.36
CA MET A 174 -14.38 -4.41 -5.27
C MET A 174 -13.70 -3.04 -5.23
N ALA A 175 -14.19 -2.08 -6.02
CA ALA A 175 -13.69 -0.70 -6.03
C ALA A 175 -13.93 0.01 -4.69
N VAL A 176 -15.13 -0.11 -4.11
CA VAL A 176 -15.46 0.44 -2.79
C VAL A 176 -14.57 -0.18 -1.71
N GLN A 177 -14.44 -1.51 -1.69
CA GLN A 177 -13.59 -2.22 -0.74
C GLN A 177 -12.14 -1.74 -0.82
N TYR A 178 -11.60 -1.64 -2.04
CA TYR A 178 -10.24 -1.15 -2.27
C TYR A 178 -10.05 0.28 -1.76
N THR A 179 -10.98 1.19 -2.09
CA THR A 179 -10.92 2.58 -1.65
C THR A 179 -11.03 2.71 -0.13
N LEU A 180 -11.91 1.94 0.52
CA LEU A 180 -12.04 1.95 1.98
C LEU A 180 -10.72 1.55 2.65
N PHE A 181 -10.08 0.49 2.19
CA PHE A 181 -8.78 0.10 2.72
C PHE A 181 -7.70 1.15 2.42
N ALA A 182 -7.70 1.76 1.24
CA ALA A 182 -6.77 2.84 0.93
C ALA A 182 -6.96 4.05 1.87
N ILE A 183 -8.19 4.40 2.23
CA ILE A 183 -8.49 5.43 3.25
C ILE A 183 -7.89 5.04 4.61
N PHE A 184 -8.05 3.79 5.05
CA PHE A 184 -7.39 3.31 6.27
C PHE A 184 -5.86 3.43 6.19
N GLY A 185 -5.26 3.16 5.02
CA GLY A 185 -3.83 3.36 4.78
C GLY A 185 -3.39 4.82 4.96
N VAL A 186 -4.16 5.78 4.43
CA VAL A 186 -3.91 7.22 4.64
C VAL A 186 -4.04 7.60 6.12
N ILE A 187 -5.11 7.16 6.78
CA ILE A 187 -5.32 7.42 8.21
C ILE A 187 -4.15 6.88 9.03
N LEU A 188 -3.65 5.69 8.70
CA LEU A 188 -2.48 5.12 9.39
C LEU A 188 -1.22 5.95 9.14
N GLY A 189 -0.98 6.39 7.90
CA GLY A 189 0.14 7.30 7.59
C GLY A 189 0.06 8.61 8.39
N LEU A 190 -1.14 9.21 8.47
CA LEU A 190 -1.37 10.43 9.25
C LEU A 190 -1.24 10.18 10.76
N SER A 191 -1.77 9.08 11.28
CA SER A 191 -1.67 8.71 12.69
C SER A 191 -0.22 8.49 13.12
N GLY A 192 0.65 8.05 12.20
CA GLY A 192 2.09 7.93 12.45
C GLY A 192 2.76 9.26 12.79
N TYR A 193 2.25 10.39 12.32
CA TYR A 193 2.72 11.72 12.72
C TYR A 193 2.21 12.15 14.11
N ALA A 194 1.04 11.66 14.51
CA ALA A 194 0.43 11.97 15.81
C ALA A 194 1.07 11.18 16.96
N VAL A 195 1.66 10.01 16.66
CA VAL A 195 2.29 9.15 17.67
C VAL A 195 3.76 9.54 17.84
N HIS A 196 4.06 10.20 18.97
CA HIS A 196 5.41 10.68 19.30
C HIS A 196 6.48 9.57 19.25
N GLN A 197 6.13 8.36 19.71
CA GLN A 197 7.00 7.18 19.66
C GLN A 197 7.39 6.76 18.24
N LEU A 198 6.56 7.07 17.23
CA LEU A 198 6.87 6.80 15.82
C LEU A 198 7.66 7.95 15.21
N ARG A 199 7.20 9.20 15.42
CA ARG A 199 7.83 10.39 14.86
C ARG A 199 9.29 10.54 15.31
N ASP A 200 9.56 10.23 16.57
CA ASP A 200 10.86 10.42 17.20
C ASP A 200 11.59 9.10 17.39
N ILE A 201 11.21 8.03 16.69
CA ILE A 201 11.83 6.70 16.81
C ILE A 201 13.34 6.73 16.52
N GLU A 202 13.76 7.61 15.59
CA GLU A 202 15.17 7.81 15.25
C GLU A 202 15.94 8.55 16.36
N THR A 203 15.24 9.30 17.21
CA THR A 203 15.79 10.05 18.35
C THR A 203 15.73 9.27 19.66
N ILE A 204 14.71 8.44 19.85
CA ILE A 204 14.47 7.67 21.07
C ILE A 204 15.39 6.44 21.14
N LEU A 205 15.59 5.74 20.02
CA LEU A 205 16.56 4.64 19.96
C LEU A 205 17.89 5.15 19.41
N PRO A 206 19.03 4.91 20.07
CA PRO A 206 20.34 5.13 19.45
C PRO A 206 20.57 4.16 18.28
N ASP A 207 21.44 4.54 17.36
CA ASP A 207 21.88 3.64 16.28
C ASP A 207 22.81 2.57 16.85
N ALA A 208 22.62 1.31 16.43
CA ALA A 208 23.30 0.16 17.00
C ALA A 208 24.83 0.24 16.84
N ASP A 209 25.31 0.82 15.75
CA ASP A 209 26.75 0.91 15.45
C ASP A 209 27.48 1.94 16.31
N LEU A 210 26.78 2.95 16.87
CA LEU A 210 27.38 3.90 17.81
C LEU A 210 27.69 3.26 19.17
N GLU A 211 26.93 2.24 19.56
CA GLU A 211 27.12 1.52 20.82
C GLU A 211 28.31 0.56 20.75
N VAL A 212 28.54 -0.06 19.59
CA VAL A 212 29.63 -1.03 19.37
C VAL A 212 31.01 -0.36 19.32
N ILE A 213 31.11 0.89 18.84
CA ILE A 213 32.39 1.64 18.80
C ILE A 213 32.75 2.21 20.18
N SER A 214 31.77 2.34 21.09
CA SER A 214 31.97 2.90 22.44
C SER A 214 32.43 1.88 23.51
N LYS A 215 32.53 0.60 23.16
CA LYS A 215 32.99 -0.50 24.03
C LYS A 215 34.29 -1.09 23.52
#